data_AF-A0A917P7P8-F1
#
_entry.id   AF-A0A917P7P8-F1
#
_cell.length_a   1.000
_cell.length_b   1.000
_cell.length_c   1.000
_cell.angle_alpha   90.00
_cell.angle_beta   90.00
_cell.angle_gamma   90.00
#
_symmetry.space_group_name_H-M   'P 1'
#
loop_
_entity.id
_entity.type
_entity.pdbx_description
1 polymer ?
#
loop_
_entity_poly.entity_id
_entity_poly.type
_entity_poly.pdbx_seq_one_letter_code
_entity_poly.pdbx_strand_id
1 'polypeptide(L)'
;MTTRIIDIAHTVATHRTPPGPHHDLTAARHAIATGLDVDVDETAELLYRDWMKTEWAAGNRSGLHTAISRIQHVNRTLDCDLEPETEQLINELLNSPDPTYHKAL
;
A
#
# COMPACT_ATOMS: atom_id res chain seq x y z
N MET A 1 -17.53 -8.78 -10.05
CA MET A 1 -16.51 -9.81 -9.72
C MET A 1 -15.15 -9.21 -9.35
N THR A 2 -14.93 -7.92 -9.57
CA THR A 2 -13.68 -7.17 -9.28
C THR A 2 -13.39 -7.01 -7.79
N THR A 3 -14.43 -6.79 -6.97
CA THR A 3 -14.30 -6.67 -5.51
C THR A 3 -13.60 -7.87 -4.88
N ARG A 4 -13.85 -9.09 -5.36
CA ARG A 4 -13.17 -10.30 -4.86
C ARG A 4 -11.68 -10.35 -5.16
N ILE A 5 -11.22 -9.77 -6.27
CA ILE A 5 -9.80 -9.74 -6.61
C ILE A 5 -9.09 -8.76 -5.67
N ILE A 6 -9.69 -7.58 -5.47
CA ILE A 6 -9.22 -6.58 -4.52
C ILE A 6 -9.17 -7.17 -3.11
N ASP A 7 -10.23 -7.86 -2.66
CA ASP A 7 -10.28 -8.49 -1.33
C ASP A 7 -9.17 -9.54 -1.15
N ILE A 8 -8.90 -10.36 -2.18
CA ILE A 8 -7.83 -11.35 -2.15
C ILE A 8 -6.47 -10.67 -2.12
N ALA A 9 -6.23 -9.67 -2.97
CA ALA A 9 -4.98 -8.92 -2.99
C ALA A 9 -4.71 -8.25 -1.65
N HIS A 10 -5.72 -7.59 -1.08
CA HIS A 10 -5.68 -6.98 0.25
C HIS A 10 -5.38 -8.01 1.34
N THR A 11 -6.06 -9.16 1.30
CA THR A 11 -5.83 -10.24 2.28
C THR A 11 -4.40 -10.76 2.21
N VAL A 12 -3.87 -10.99 1.00
CA VAL A 12 -2.49 -11.45 0.82
C VAL A 12 -1.50 -10.38 1.30
N ALA A 13 -1.68 -9.12 0.92
CA ALA A 13 -0.80 -8.03 1.34
C ALA A 13 -0.79 -7.87 2.87
N THR A 14 -1.97 -7.86 3.48
CA THR A 14 -2.13 -7.77 4.95
C THR A 14 -1.51 -8.97 5.66
N HIS A 15 -1.60 -10.17 5.11
CA HIS A 15 -1.03 -11.36 5.73
C HIS A 15 0.50 -11.44 5.60
N ARG A 16 1.06 -10.97 4.48
CA ARG A 16 2.49 -11.09 4.17
C ARG A 16 3.34 -9.91 4.62
N THR A 17 2.74 -8.78 4.98
CA THR A 17 3.48 -7.57 5.37
C THR A 17 4.03 -7.60 6.80
N PRO A 18 3.26 -7.99 7.83
CA PRO A 18 3.74 -7.99 9.22
C PRO A 18 4.97 -8.90 9.41
N PRO A 19 5.91 -8.55 10.32
CA PRO A 19 7.00 -9.44 10.69
C PRO A 19 6.47 -10.77 11.27
N GLY A 20 7.07 -11.89 10.89
CA GLY A 20 6.67 -13.21 11.40
C GLY A 20 6.94 -14.34 10.39
N PRO A 21 6.42 -15.55 10.66
CA PRO A 21 6.67 -16.75 9.84
C PRO A 21 6.20 -16.65 8.38
N HIS A 22 5.26 -15.75 8.10
CA HIS A 22 4.67 -15.55 6.77
C HIS A 22 5.11 -14.23 6.12
N HIS A 23 6.08 -13.53 6.72
CA HIS A 23 6.58 -12.26 6.20
C HIS A 23 7.22 -12.45 4.82
N ASP A 24 6.64 -11.80 3.80
CA ASP A 24 7.09 -11.86 2.41
C ASP A 24 6.63 -10.60 1.65
N LEU A 25 7.47 -9.57 1.68
CA LEU A 25 7.17 -8.29 1.05
C LEU A 25 7.14 -8.36 -0.47
N THR A 26 7.82 -9.34 -1.08
CA THR A 26 7.79 -9.54 -2.54
C THR A 26 6.44 -10.11 -2.95
N ALA A 27 5.93 -11.11 -2.22
CA ALA A 27 4.59 -11.64 -2.43
C ALA A 27 3.51 -10.59 -2.19
N ALA A 28 3.66 -9.75 -1.15
CA ALA A 28 2.75 -8.63 -0.90
C ALA A 28 2.69 -7.66 -2.09
N ARG A 29 3.84 -7.20 -2.59
CA ARG A 29 3.91 -6.32 -3.78
C ARG A 29 3.26 -6.95 -5.00
N HIS A 30 3.53 -8.23 -5.25
CA HIS A 30 2.98 -8.91 -6.42
C HIS A 30 1.46 -9.01 -6.36
N ALA A 31 0.90 -9.30 -5.18
CA ALA A 31 -0.55 -9.32 -4.97
C ALA A 31 -1.18 -7.95 -5.19
N ILE A 32 -0.56 -6.89 -4.65
CA ILE A 32 -1.01 -5.50 -4.82
C ILE A 32 -0.97 -5.10 -6.31
N ALA A 33 0.15 -5.33 -6.99
CA ALA A 33 0.29 -5.02 -8.41
C ALA A 33 -0.75 -5.75 -9.25
N THR A 34 -0.95 -7.04 -8.99
CA THR A 34 -2.01 -7.83 -9.66
C THR A 34 -3.40 -7.25 -9.42
N GLY A 35 -3.68 -6.76 -8.21
CA GLY A 35 -4.96 -6.14 -7.88
C GLY A 35 -5.18 -4.78 -8.57
N LEU A 36 -4.12 -3.97 -8.67
CA LEU A 36 -4.14 -2.66 -9.34
C LEU A 36 -4.15 -2.75 -10.87
N ASP A 37 -3.55 -3.79 -11.44
CA ASP A 37 -3.52 -4.04 -12.90
C ASP A 37 -4.89 -4.48 -13.45
N VAL A 38 -5.86 -4.79 -12.59
CA VAL A 38 -7.24 -5.03 -13.04
C VAL A 38 -7.87 -3.66 -13.34
N ASP A 39 -7.83 -3.26 -14.62
CA ASP A 39 -8.27 -2.00 -15.28
C ASP A 39 -9.65 -1.42 -14.90
N VAL A 40 -10.37 -2.00 -13.92
CA VAL A 40 -11.76 -1.68 -13.59
C VAL A 40 -11.87 -0.79 -12.34
N ASP A 41 -10.83 -0.64 -11.52
CA ASP A 41 -10.89 0.16 -10.28
C ASP A 41 -9.52 0.72 -9.86
N GLU A 42 -8.99 1.68 -10.62
CA GLU A 42 -7.81 2.44 -10.23
C GLU A 42 -8.03 3.24 -8.92
N THR A 43 -9.30 3.38 -8.48
CA THR A 43 -9.72 4.07 -7.27
C THR A 43 -9.67 3.22 -6.00
N ALA A 44 -9.23 1.96 -6.07
CA ALA A 44 -9.14 1.08 -4.91
C ALA A 44 -8.07 1.55 -3.91
N GLU A 45 -8.36 2.61 -3.14
CA GLU A 45 -7.46 3.22 -2.15
C GLU A 45 -6.93 2.20 -1.14
N LEU A 46 -7.71 1.16 -0.87
CA LEU A 46 -7.31 0.03 -0.04
C LEU A 46 -5.98 -0.60 -0.47
N LEU A 47 -5.80 -0.87 -1.77
CA LEU A 47 -4.57 -1.48 -2.28
C LEU A 47 -3.39 -0.49 -2.27
N TYR A 48 -3.66 0.81 -2.43
CA TYR A 48 -2.63 1.84 -2.26
C TYR A 48 -2.18 1.95 -0.79
N ARG A 49 -3.10 1.84 0.17
CA ARG A 49 -2.77 1.75 1.60
C ARG A 49 -1.89 0.54 1.90
N ASP A 50 -2.20 -0.62 1.32
CA ASP A 50 -1.37 -1.81 1.46
C ASP A 50 0.00 -1.63 0.83
N TRP A 51 0.08 -0.96 -0.33
CA TRP A 51 1.35 -0.64 -0.96
C TRP A 51 2.22 0.26 -0.08
N MET A 52 1.63 1.35 0.43
CA MET A 52 2.33 2.27 1.33
C MET A 52 2.88 1.53 2.57
N LYS A 53 2.07 0.68 3.21
CA LYS A 53 2.49 -0.13 4.36
C LYS A 53 3.59 -1.12 4.01
N THR A 54 3.49 -1.77 2.85
CA THR A 54 4.49 -2.73 2.36
C THR A 54 5.84 -2.07 2.13
N GLU A 55 5.86 -0.91 1.46
CA GLU A 55 7.12 -0.19 1.20
C GLU A 55 7.69 0.44 2.45
N TRP A 56 6.84 0.97 3.34
CA TRP A 56 7.29 1.42 4.64
C TRP A 56 7.94 0.27 5.42
N ALA A 57 7.30 -0.89 5.53
CA ALA A 57 7.84 -2.08 6.20
C ALA A 57 9.17 -2.57 5.59
N ALA A 58 9.39 -2.32 4.31
CA ALA A 58 10.63 -2.63 3.60
C ALA A 58 11.75 -1.61 3.83
N GLY A 59 11.48 -0.47 4.48
CA GLY A 59 12.38 0.70 4.50
C GLY A 59 12.50 1.40 3.14
N ASN A 60 11.62 1.09 2.19
CA ASN A 60 11.68 1.63 0.84
C ASN A 60 10.93 2.97 0.72
N ARG A 61 11.58 4.05 1.16
CA ARG A 61 10.99 5.41 1.09
C ARG A 61 10.63 5.85 -0.33
N SER A 62 11.44 5.50 -1.34
CA SER A 62 11.14 5.85 -2.72
C SER A 62 9.87 5.15 -3.22
N GLY A 63 9.71 3.86 -2.89
CA GLY A 63 8.48 3.11 -3.16
C GLY A 63 7.27 3.72 -2.46
N LEU A 64 7.40 4.10 -1.19
CA LEU A 64 6.33 4.77 -0.44
C LEU A 64 5.89 6.07 -1.14
N HIS A 65 6.81 6.95 -1.50
CA HIS A 65 6.48 8.19 -2.22
C HIS A 65 5.84 7.94 -3.58
N THR A 66 6.25 6.86 -4.27
CA THR A 66 5.65 6.45 -5.54
C THR A 66 4.19 6.07 -5.36
N ALA A 67 3.87 5.25 -4.36
CA ALA A 67 2.50 4.86 -4.03
C ALA A 67 1.62 6.09 -3.72
N ILE A 68 2.12 7.00 -2.88
CA ILE A 68 1.44 8.25 -2.49
C ILE A 68 1.16 9.12 -3.73
N SER A 69 2.19 9.35 -4.54
CA SER A 69 2.06 10.22 -5.73
C SER A 69 1.06 9.65 -6.73
N ARG A 70 1.01 8.31 -6.85
CA ARG A 70 0.10 7.64 -7.77
C ARG A 70 -1.35 7.76 -7.33
N ILE A 71 -1.68 7.49 -6.06
CA ILE A 71 -3.08 7.63 -5.61
C ILE A 71 -3.54 9.09 -5.67
N GLN A 72 -2.68 10.04 -5.31
CA GLN A 72 -2.98 11.47 -5.46
C GLN A 72 -3.22 11.87 -6.93
N HIS A 73 -2.50 11.26 -7.87
CA HIS A 73 -2.70 11.52 -9.29
C HIS A 73 -4.04 10.93 -9.78
N VAL A 74 -4.36 9.70 -9.40
CA VAL A 74 -5.64 9.06 -9.76
C VAL A 74 -6.82 9.87 -9.23
N ASN A 75 -6.84 10.20 -7.93
CA ASN A 75 -7.94 10.94 -7.34
C ASN A 75 -8.11 12.33 -7.94
N ARG A 76 -7.02 13.07 -8.20
CA ARG A 76 -7.09 14.34 -8.92
C ARG A 76 -7.63 14.20 -10.35
N THR A 77 -7.26 13.12 -11.04
CA THR A 77 -7.73 12.87 -12.42
C THR A 77 -9.24 12.59 -12.45
N LEU A 78 -9.75 12.00 -11.37
CA LEU A 78 -11.17 11.66 -11.21
C LEU A 78 -11.96 12.72 -10.43
N ASP A 79 -11.35 13.87 -10.11
CA ASP A 79 -11.95 14.95 -9.31
C ASP A 79 -12.53 14.46 -7.97
N CYS A 80 -11.82 13.52 -7.34
CA CYS A 80 -12.14 12.94 -6.04
C CYS A 80 -11.14 13.38 -4.98
N ASP A 81 -11.62 13.53 -3.75
CA ASP A 81 -10.76 13.67 -2.57
C ASP A 81 -10.19 12.31 -2.14
N LEU A 82 -9.11 12.31 -1.38
CA LEU A 82 -8.61 11.09 -0.73
C LEU A 82 -9.56 10.65 0.40
N GLU A 83 -9.68 9.34 0.61
CA GLU A 83 -10.32 8.83 1.81
C GLU A 83 -9.56 9.33 3.07
N PRO A 84 -10.26 9.78 4.14
CA PRO A 84 -9.61 10.26 5.36
C PRO A 84 -8.62 9.25 5.96
N GLU A 85 -8.91 7.96 5.86
CA GLU A 85 -8.03 6.87 6.28
C GLU A 85 -6.70 6.86 5.50
N THR A 86 -6.74 7.18 4.22
CA THR A 86 -5.55 7.27 3.36
C THR A 86 -4.73 8.50 3.73
N GLU A 87 -5.36 9.66 3.94
CA GLU A 87 -4.66 10.88 4.36
C GLU A 87 -3.95 10.70 5.71
N GLN A 88 -4.65 10.09 6.67
CA GLN A 88 -4.08 9.79 7.99
C GLN A 88 -2.88 8.84 7.87
N LEU A 89 -2.99 7.78 7.06
CA LEU A 89 -1.91 6.84 6.83
C LEU A 89 -0.70 7.53 6.17
N ILE A 90 -0.91 8.39 5.18
CA ILE A 90 0.17 9.15 4.54
C ILE A 90 0.94 9.97 5.58
N ASN A 91 0.21 10.72 6.41
CA ASN A 91 0.80 11.54 7.47
C ASN A 91 1.56 10.69 8.49
N GLU A 92 1.01 9.56 8.91
CA GLU A 92 1.66 8.63 9.84
C GLU A 92 2.98 8.10 9.26
N LEU A 93 2.95 7.54 8.05
CA LEU A 93 4.10 6.87 7.47
C LEU A 93 5.21 7.84 7.10
N LEU A 94 4.91 9.04 6.63
CA LEU A 94 5.93 10.05 6.30
C LEU A 94 6.65 10.59 7.54
N ASN A 95 5.95 10.71 8.67
CA ASN A 95 6.52 11.21 9.92
C ASN A 95 7.13 10.11 10.80
N SER A 96 6.82 8.84 10.54
CA SER A 96 7.37 7.72 11.29
C SER A 96 8.81 7.43 10.88
N PRO A 97 9.70 7.08 11.84
CA PRO A 97 11.04 6.60 11.52
C PRO A 97 10.99 5.31 10.72
N ASP A 98 12.04 5.04 9.94
CA ASP A 98 12.11 3.84 9.10
C ASP A 98 12.10 2.57 9.99
N PRO A 99 11.22 1.59 9.72
CA PRO A 99 11.06 0.42 10.59
C PRO A 99 12.29 -0.47 10.63
N THR A 100 13.22 -0.33 9.68
CA THR A 100 14.51 -1.03 9.73
C THR A 100 15.41 -0.53 10.87
N TYR A 101 15.23 0.71 11.35
CA TYR A 101 15.97 1.24 12.49
C TYR A 101 15.65 0.54 13.83
N HIS A 102 14.49 -0.09 13.98
CA HIS A 102 14.13 -0.79 15.22
C HIS A 102 14.80 -2.17 15.39
N LYS A 103 15.43 -2.73 14.34
CA LYS A 103 16.11 -4.04 14.41
C LYS A 103 17.58 -3.97 14.84
N ALA A 104 18.13 -2.77 15.06
CA ALA A 104 19.55 -2.55 15.32
C ALA A 104 19.91 -2.28 16.80
N LEU A 105 18.96 -2.45 17.74
CA LEU A 105 19.14 -2.29 19.18
C LEU A 105 18.93 -3.60 19.93
#